data_AF-A0A7Y5RG21-F1
#
_entry.id   AF-A0A7Y5RG21-F1
#
_cell.length_a   1.000
_cell.length_b   1.000
_cell.length_c   1.000
_cell.angle_alpha   90.00
_cell.angle_beta   90.00
_cell.angle_gamma   90.00
#
_symmetry.space_group_name_H-M   'P 1'
#
loop_
_entity.id
_entity.type
_entity.pdbx_description
1 polymer ?
#
loop_
_entity_poly.entity_id
_entity_poly.type
_entity_poly.pdbx_seq_one_letter_code
_entity_poly.pdbx_strand_id
1 'polypeptide(L)'
;MKDALECLNHVLQSETFKSAAMLRRLLEYIGTRSADGRAEELKEYTIGVEALDSAPDFDPKTDTLVRVHIHRLREKLSRYYLDEGREDDVLITIPRGHYGAVFLKAPGGATGGAAQESAPAEETLPPGALPTEELPLPEVTTSRSGFLGPYWLAITLAIAGLAVGLFIGLRAAPKNIAENDLTPAVASLWRAFLGGDKQPIIGYPDAVFLIDETNDLLRYPSGAAGQRGSKVESHLAESFASNPELVRRAGALYYEDGYTGTGEIESAATLASLFRQLGAHAEIKRSRDITL
;
A
#
# COMPACT_ATOMS: atom_id res chain seq x y z
N MET A 1 15.99 -1.94 -18.08
CA MET A 1 16.28 -2.79 -16.91
C MET A 1 17.55 -2.38 -16.17
N LYS A 2 18.69 -2.10 -16.85
CA LYS A 2 19.92 -1.61 -16.17
C LYS A 2 19.66 -0.36 -15.32
N ASP A 3 18.92 0.61 -15.87
CA ASP A 3 18.60 1.87 -15.21
C ASP A 3 17.81 1.68 -13.89
N ALA A 4 17.00 0.62 -13.77
CA ALA A 4 16.22 0.32 -12.56
C ALA A 4 17.12 -0.20 -11.43
N LEU A 5 18.06 -1.10 -11.74
CA LEU A 5 19.03 -1.62 -10.76
C LEU A 5 20.08 -0.57 -10.38
N GLU A 6 20.48 0.30 -11.31
CA GLU A 6 21.36 1.43 -11.02
C GLU A 6 20.68 2.44 -10.10
N CYS A 7 19.43 2.82 -10.39
CA CYS A 7 18.63 3.67 -9.50
C CYS A 7 18.46 3.04 -8.12
N LEU A 8 18.13 1.74 -8.05
CA LEU A 8 18.02 1.01 -6.78
C LEU A 8 19.31 1.11 -5.96
N ASN A 9 20.47 0.84 -6.57
CA ASN A 9 21.76 0.94 -5.88
C ASN A 9 22.04 2.36 -5.37
N HIS A 10 21.68 3.39 -6.15
CA HIS A 10 21.81 4.78 -5.74
C HIS A 10 20.98 5.08 -4.48
N VAL A 11 19.70 4.71 -4.48
CA VAL A 11 18.82 4.89 -3.31
C VAL A 11 19.34 4.13 -2.09
N LEU A 12 19.84 2.90 -2.26
CA LEU A 12 20.37 2.09 -1.16
C LEU A 12 21.64 2.69 -0.52
N GLN A 13 22.40 3.51 -1.26
CA GLN A 13 23.62 4.17 -0.78
C GLN A 13 23.38 5.58 -0.21
N SER A 14 22.16 6.10 -0.33
CA SER A 14 21.78 7.42 0.16
C SER A 14 21.95 7.59 1.68
N GLU A 15 22.08 8.83 2.13
CA GLU A 15 22.16 9.17 3.55
C GLU A 15 20.85 8.79 4.27
N THR A 16 19.72 8.88 3.59
CA THR A 16 18.41 8.45 4.08
C THR A 16 18.37 6.95 4.38
N PHE A 17 18.97 6.10 3.54
CA PHE A 17 18.92 4.63 3.68
C PHE A 17 20.15 4.02 4.36
N LYS A 18 21.29 4.72 4.44
CA LYS A 18 22.53 4.15 5.03
C LYS A 18 22.37 3.73 6.47
N SER A 19 21.52 4.44 7.23
CA SER A 19 21.28 4.20 8.66
C SER A 19 20.00 3.39 8.88
N ALA A 20 19.56 2.56 7.94
CA ALA A 20 18.29 1.82 8.03
C ALA A 20 18.45 0.42 7.47
N ALA A 21 19.20 -0.42 8.19
CA ALA A 21 19.72 -1.68 7.66
C ALA A 21 18.58 -2.61 7.21
N MET A 22 17.51 -2.72 8.01
CA MET A 22 16.36 -3.55 7.67
C MET A 22 15.59 -3.02 6.47
N LEU A 23 15.31 -1.71 6.43
CA LEU A 23 14.59 -1.12 5.30
C LEU A 23 15.42 -1.15 4.00
N ARG A 24 16.76 -1.05 4.11
CA ARG A 24 17.67 -1.22 2.98
C ARG A 24 17.62 -2.66 2.45
N ARG A 25 17.71 -3.65 3.32
CA ARG A 25 17.60 -5.07 2.94
C ARG A 25 16.25 -5.39 2.30
N LEU A 26 15.17 -4.84 2.86
CA LEU A 26 13.82 -5.00 2.32
C LEU A 26 13.70 -4.36 0.94
N LEU A 27 14.20 -3.13 0.77
CA LEU A 27 14.19 -2.41 -0.51
C LEU A 27 15.03 -3.13 -1.56
N GLU A 28 16.21 -3.62 -1.19
CA GLU A 28 17.09 -4.39 -2.07
C GLU A 28 16.39 -5.67 -2.54
N TYR A 29 15.79 -6.43 -1.62
CA TYR A 29 15.08 -7.66 -1.93
C TYR A 29 13.88 -7.43 -2.87
N ILE A 30 13.02 -6.46 -2.54
CA ILE A 30 11.83 -6.12 -3.33
C ILE A 30 12.21 -5.50 -4.66
N GLY A 31 13.13 -4.54 -4.65
CA GLY A 31 13.57 -3.79 -5.81
C GLY A 31 14.23 -4.69 -6.84
N THR A 32 15.13 -5.58 -6.41
CA THR A 32 15.82 -6.52 -7.32
C THR A 32 14.82 -7.47 -7.97
N ARG A 33 13.94 -8.11 -7.18
CA ARG A 33 12.92 -9.03 -7.74
C ARG A 33 11.93 -8.32 -8.65
N SER A 34 11.57 -7.08 -8.33
CA SER A 34 10.66 -6.30 -9.17
C SER A 34 11.34 -5.87 -10.47
N ALA A 35 12.61 -5.47 -10.42
CA ALA A 35 13.41 -5.15 -11.60
C ALA A 35 13.59 -6.38 -12.53
N ASP A 36 13.70 -7.58 -11.95
CA ASP A 36 13.75 -8.86 -12.67
C ASP A 36 12.39 -9.34 -13.20
N GLY A 37 11.32 -8.56 -13.05
CA GLY A 37 9.97 -8.92 -13.50
C GLY A 37 9.27 -9.97 -12.61
N ARG A 38 9.82 -10.26 -11.43
CA ARG A 38 9.32 -11.26 -10.46
C ARG A 38 8.53 -10.62 -9.31
N ALA A 39 7.92 -9.46 -9.56
CA ALA A 39 7.13 -8.74 -8.56
C ALA A 39 5.93 -9.55 -8.04
N GLU A 40 5.36 -10.44 -8.85
CA GLU A 40 4.23 -11.30 -8.47
C GLU A 40 4.58 -12.36 -7.41
N GLU A 41 5.86 -12.70 -7.26
CA GLU A 41 6.35 -13.64 -6.26
C GLU A 41 6.49 -13.01 -4.86
N LEU A 42 6.43 -11.67 -4.79
CA LEU A 42 6.53 -10.89 -3.55
C LEU A 42 5.22 -10.98 -2.76
N LYS A 43 4.95 -12.17 -2.22
CA LYS A 43 3.86 -12.39 -1.26
C LYS A 43 4.32 -12.01 0.13
N GLU A 44 3.36 -11.64 0.98
CA GLU A 44 3.64 -11.21 2.35
C GLU A 44 4.45 -12.25 3.14
N TYR A 45 4.07 -13.53 3.05
CA TYR A 45 4.82 -14.63 3.67
C TYR A 45 6.28 -14.69 3.19
N THR A 46 6.49 -14.65 1.87
CA THR A 46 7.82 -14.73 1.25
C THR A 46 8.71 -13.58 1.72
N ILE A 47 8.17 -12.37 1.79
CA ILE A 47 8.90 -11.19 2.27
C ILE A 47 9.24 -11.33 3.75
N GLY A 48 8.29 -11.79 4.57
CA GLY A 48 8.51 -12.01 6.00
C GLY A 48 9.69 -12.96 6.25
N VAL A 49 9.70 -14.10 5.57
CA VAL A 49 10.73 -15.13 5.77
C VAL A 49 12.07 -14.76 5.12
N GLU A 50 12.06 -14.33 3.85
CA GLU A 50 13.30 -14.16 3.08
C GLU A 50 13.96 -12.78 3.26
N ALA A 51 13.16 -11.72 3.40
CA ALA A 51 13.68 -10.37 3.54
C ALA A 51 13.81 -9.93 5.01
N LEU A 52 12.86 -10.34 5.87
CA LEU A 52 12.78 -9.89 7.27
C LEU A 52 13.23 -10.93 8.29
N ASP A 53 13.80 -12.07 7.87
CA ASP A 53 14.25 -13.18 8.72
C ASP A 53 13.20 -13.66 9.74
N SER A 54 11.92 -13.61 9.36
CA SER A 54 10.86 -14.14 10.22
C SER A 54 10.94 -15.66 10.31
N ALA A 55 10.51 -16.19 11.45
CA ALA A 55 10.47 -17.62 11.67
C ALA A 55 9.51 -18.32 10.68
N PRO A 56 9.73 -19.61 10.35
CA PRO A 56 8.91 -20.34 9.38
C PRO A 56 7.42 -20.48 9.76
N ASP A 57 7.08 -20.26 11.02
CA ASP A 57 5.71 -20.22 11.55
C ASP A 57 5.04 -18.84 11.40
N PHE A 58 5.68 -17.89 10.71
CA PHE A 58 5.11 -16.58 10.38
C PHE A 58 3.79 -16.72 9.62
N ASP A 59 2.73 -16.13 10.20
CA ASP A 59 1.40 -16.08 9.59
C ASP A 59 1.03 -14.63 9.21
N PRO A 60 0.98 -14.29 7.91
CA PRO A 60 0.58 -12.97 7.43
C PRO A 60 -0.80 -12.49 7.92
N LYS A 61 -1.71 -13.40 8.30
CA LYS A 61 -3.05 -13.03 8.76
C LYS A 61 -3.03 -12.45 10.17
N THR A 62 -2.11 -12.90 11.00
CA THR A 62 -2.04 -12.54 12.42
C THR A 62 -0.85 -11.65 12.74
N ASP A 63 0.21 -11.71 11.95
CA ASP A 63 1.38 -10.86 12.07
C ASP A 63 1.35 -9.71 11.05
N THR A 64 1.57 -8.48 11.54
CA THR A 64 1.58 -7.26 10.73
C THR A 64 2.99 -6.83 10.32
N LEU A 65 4.04 -7.55 10.71
CA LEU A 65 5.45 -7.18 10.53
C LEU A 65 5.77 -6.68 9.11
N VAL A 66 5.36 -7.44 8.10
CA VAL A 66 5.63 -7.10 6.69
C VAL A 66 4.88 -5.85 6.28
N ARG A 67 3.58 -5.75 6.60
CA ARG A 67 2.77 -4.55 6.33
C ARG A 67 3.39 -3.30 6.95
N VAL A 68 3.92 -3.41 8.17
CA VAL A 68 4.57 -2.32 8.89
C VAL A 68 5.84 -1.87 8.17
N HIS A 69 6.73 -2.81 7.85
CA HIS A 69 8.00 -2.47 7.19
C HIS A 69 7.79 -1.91 5.78
N ILE A 70 6.80 -2.41 5.04
CA ILE A 70 6.45 -1.89 3.72
C ILE A 70 5.89 -0.47 3.83
N HIS A 71 5.08 -0.16 4.83
CA HIS A 71 4.61 1.21 5.08
C HIS A 71 5.78 2.17 5.30
N ARG A 72 6.71 1.80 6.19
CA ARG A 72 7.92 2.60 6.46
C ARG A 72 8.81 2.74 5.23
N LEU A 73 8.93 1.69 4.43
CA LEU A 73 9.69 1.74 3.20
C LEU A 73 9.10 2.78 2.24
N ARG A 74 7.76 2.84 2.10
CA ARG A 74 7.09 3.89 1.31
C ARG A 74 7.36 5.28 1.87
N GLU A 75 7.26 5.48 3.18
CA GLU A 75 7.54 6.79 3.81
C GLU A 75 9.00 7.21 3.61
N LYS A 76 9.93 6.26 3.73
CA LYS A 76 11.36 6.52 3.62
C LYS A 76 11.78 6.80 2.18
N LEU A 77 11.22 6.08 1.21
CA LEU A 77 11.34 6.43 -0.22
C LEU A 77 10.77 7.82 -0.50
N SER A 78 9.60 8.14 0.07
CA SER A 78 8.99 9.46 -0.11
C SER A 78 9.89 10.57 0.43
N ARG A 79 10.52 10.37 1.60
CA ARG A 79 11.48 11.31 2.18
C ARG A 79 12.73 11.45 1.32
N TYR A 80 13.30 10.34 0.86
CA TYR A 80 14.44 10.36 -0.04
C TYR A 80 14.18 11.22 -1.27
N TYR A 81 13.04 11.03 -1.95
CA TYR A 81 12.69 11.80 -3.15
C TYR A 81 12.26 13.26 -2.88
N LEU A 82 11.96 13.61 -1.63
CA LEU A 82 11.73 15.01 -1.23
C LEU A 82 13.03 15.78 -0.97
N ASP A 83 14.09 15.07 -0.59
CA ASP A 83 15.36 15.65 -0.15
C ASP A 83 16.50 15.33 -1.14
N GLU A 84 17.11 14.14 -1.02
CA GLU A 84 18.33 13.74 -1.77
C GLU A 84 18.05 13.41 -3.24
N GLY A 85 16.95 12.70 -3.52
CA GLY A 85 16.62 12.18 -4.85
C GLY A 85 15.74 13.09 -5.71
N ARG A 86 15.68 14.40 -5.43
CA ARG A 86 14.78 15.33 -6.15
C ARG A 86 15.07 15.44 -7.64
N GLU A 87 16.32 15.22 -8.02
CA GLU A 87 16.81 15.29 -9.40
C GLU A 87 16.99 13.90 -10.03
N ASP A 88 16.59 12.83 -9.34
CA ASP A 88 16.71 11.48 -9.87
C ASP A 88 15.75 11.27 -11.04
N ASP A 89 16.28 10.77 -12.17
CA ASP A 89 15.51 10.49 -13.39
C ASP A 89 14.54 9.30 -13.26
N VAL A 90 14.68 8.51 -12.19
CA VAL A 90 13.87 7.31 -11.93
C VAL A 90 13.36 7.34 -10.48
N LEU A 91 12.05 7.17 -10.34
CA LEU A 91 11.34 7.11 -9.08
C LEU A 91 10.97 5.67 -8.75
N ILE A 92 11.40 5.19 -7.58
CA ILE A 92 11.00 3.90 -7.01
C ILE A 92 9.78 4.13 -6.12
N THR A 93 8.67 3.50 -6.45
CA THR A 93 7.44 3.53 -5.63
C THR A 93 6.93 2.13 -5.35
N ILE A 94 6.27 1.94 -4.21
CA ILE A 94 5.60 0.69 -3.87
C ILE A 94 4.11 1.01 -3.75
N PRO A 95 3.26 0.65 -4.72
CA PRO A 95 1.84 0.98 -4.69
C PRO A 95 1.14 0.42 -3.46
N ARG A 96 0.10 1.11 -2.98
CA ARG A 96 -0.74 0.58 -1.88
C ARG A 96 -1.37 -0.76 -2.30
N GLY A 97 -1.47 -1.68 -1.35
CA GLY A 97 -1.98 -3.04 -1.59
C GLY A 97 -1.02 -3.95 -2.36
N HIS A 98 0.12 -3.45 -2.81
CA HIS A 98 1.14 -4.22 -3.52
C HIS A 98 2.43 -4.26 -2.71
N TYR A 99 3.21 -5.30 -2.94
CA TYR A 99 4.54 -5.46 -2.32
C TYR A 99 5.69 -5.26 -3.33
N GLY A 100 5.41 -5.32 -4.62
CA GLY A 100 6.39 -5.02 -5.67
C GLY A 100 6.69 -3.54 -5.79
N ALA A 101 7.95 -3.24 -6.11
CA ALA A 101 8.39 -1.90 -6.49
C ALA A 101 8.09 -1.65 -7.97
N VAL A 102 7.73 -0.41 -8.28
CA VAL A 102 7.51 0.10 -9.63
C VAL A 102 8.53 1.21 -9.86
N PHE A 103 9.18 1.16 -11.01
CA PHE A 103 10.19 2.13 -11.44
C PHE A 103 9.55 3.05 -12.50
N LEU A 104 9.39 4.32 -12.17
CA LEU A 104 8.78 5.32 -13.03
C LEU A 104 9.83 6.32 -13.50
N LYS A 105 9.77 6.76 -14.76
CA LYS A 105 10.63 7.86 -15.22
C LYS A 105 10.13 9.16 -14.61
N ALA A 106 11.01 9.91 -13.95
CA ALA A 106 10.68 11.20 -13.38
C ALA A 106 10.30 12.18 -14.52
N PRO A 107 9.21 12.94 -14.38
CA PRO A 107 8.92 14.03 -15.30
C PRO A 107 9.99 15.11 -15.10
N GLY A 108 10.95 15.17 -16.02
CA GLY A 108 12.07 16.12 -15.98
C GLY A 108 11.60 17.55 -15.70
N GLY A 109 12.32 18.24 -14.82
CA GLY A 109 11.94 19.53 -14.25
C GLY A 109 11.44 20.55 -15.26
N ALA A 110 10.13 20.80 -15.25
CA ALA A 110 9.52 22.05 -15.65
C ALA A 110 8.27 22.28 -14.79
N THR A 111 8.26 23.44 -14.15
CA THR A 111 7.20 24.00 -13.33
C THR A 111 5.78 23.76 -13.86
N GLY A 112 4.91 23.21 -13.01
CA GLY A 112 3.47 23.47 -13.03
C GLY A 112 2.56 22.50 -13.81
N GLY A 113 1.76 21.75 -13.05
CA GLY A 113 0.33 21.55 -13.36
C GLY A 113 -0.05 20.39 -14.28
N ALA A 114 -0.81 19.46 -13.67
CA ALA A 114 -1.81 18.57 -14.26
C ALA A 114 -1.34 17.34 -15.08
N ALA A 115 -1.50 16.19 -14.43
CA ALA A 115 -2.07 14.94 -14.91
C ALA A 115 -1.66 14.40 -16.30
N GLN A 116 -0.93 13.27 -16.23
CA GLN A 116 -0.91 12.14 -17.16
C GLN A 116 -2.32 11.82 -17.71
N GLU A 117 -2.50 11.17 -18.87
CA GLU A 117 -1.88 9.90 -19.25
C GLU A 117 -2.20 9.59 -20.73
N SER A 118 -1.17 9.33 -21.54
CA SER A 118 -1.29 8.43 -22.68
C SER A 118 0.07 7.80 -23.00
N ALA A 119 0.07 6.48 -22.99
CA ALA A 119 1.12 5.60 -23.50
C ALA A 119 0.40 4.48 -24.30
N PRO A 120 1.09 3.70 -25.14
CA PRO A 120 2.28 4.02 -25.93
C PRO A 120 2.13 3.60 -27.41
N ALA A 121 3.07 4.04 -28.25
CA ALA A 121 3.35 3.44 -29.55
C ALA A 121 4.82 2.98 -29.57
N GLU A 122 5.04 1.73 -29.94
CA GLU A 122 6.29 1.09 -30.35
C GLU A 122 5.93 0.40 -31.70
N GLU A 123 6.73 0.28 -32.74
CA GLU A 123 8.18 0.38 -32.90
C GLU A 123 8.51 0.43 -34.42
N THR A 124 9.38 1.37 -34.77
CA THR A 124 10.54 1.35 -35.70
C THR A 124 10.60 0.49 -37.00
N LEU A 125 10.87 1.21 -38.09
CA LEU A 125 11.30 0.91 -39.49
C LEU A 125 12.76 0.36 -39.64
N PRO A 126 13.44 0.18 -40.82
CA PRO A 126 13.13 -0.04 -42.28
C PRO A 126 14.11 -1.14 -42.87
N PRO A 127 14.72 -1.13 -44.11
CA PRO A 127 14.47 -0.48 -45.42
C PRO A 127 14.55 -1.41 -46.69
N GLY A 128 13.85 -1.00 -47.76
CA GLY A 128 14.41 -0.86 -49.13
C GLY A 128 14.74 -2.08 -50.00
N ALA A 129 13.96 -2.29 -51.07
CA ALA A 129 14.44 -2.23 -52.47
C ALA A 129 13.30 -2.55 -53.48
N LEU A 130 12.99 -1.51 -54.27
CA LEU A 130 12.17 -1.32 -55.49
C LEU A 130 12.34 -2.40 -56.60
N PRO A 131 11.74 -2.27 -57.81
CA PRO A 131 10.48 -1.64 -58.32
C PRO A 131 9.74 -2.56 -59.33
N THR A 132 8.60 -2.12 -59.91
CA THR A 132 8.18 -2.25 -61.35
C THR A 132 6.81 -1.54 -61.44
N GLU A 133 6.74 -0.30 -61.94
CA GLU A 133 6.35 0.05 -63.33
C GLU A 133 4.96 -0.54 -63.71
N GLU A 134 3.95 0.18 -64.21
CA GLU A 134 3.89 1.42 -65.00
C GLU A 134 2.37 1.69 -65.22
N LEU A 135 1.79 2.92 -65.14
CA LEU A 135 1.40 3.77 -66.28
C LEU A 135 0.32 4.81 -65.83
N PRO A 136 0.12 5.93 -66.56
CA PRO A 136 -0.28 7.23 -66.00
C PRO A 136 -1.74 7.68 -66.27
N LEU A 137 -2.20 8.62 -65.39
CA LEU A 137 -3.14 9.79 -65.48
C LEU A 137 -4.29 9.80 -66.53
N PRO A 138 -5.50 10.42 -66.32
CA PRO A 138 -5.75 11.64 -65.53
C PRO A 138 -7.15 11.81 -64.84
N GLU A 139 -7.22 12.89 -64.04
CA GLU A 139 -8.31 13.87 -63.78
C GLU A 139 -9.71 13.52 -63.20
N VAL A 140 -9.88 14.10 -62.00
CA VAL A 140 -11.04 14.64 -61.29
C VAL A 140 -12.34 14.77 -62.10
N THR A 141 -13.41 14.11 -61.65
CA THR A 141 -14.75 14.71 -61.66
C THR A 141 -15.56 14.30 -60.42
N THR A 142 -16.34 15.27 -59.95
CA THR A 142 -17.24 15.25 -58.81
C THR A 142 -18.41 14.28 -58.99
N SER A 143 -18.86 13.59 -57.93
CA SER A 143 -20.26 13.13 -57.88
C SER A 143 -20.78 12.93 -56.46
N ARG A 144 -22.05 13.28 -56.28
CA ARG A 144 -22.84 13.30 -55.05
C ARG A 144 -23.31 11.91 -54.60
N SER A 145 -23.60 11.83 -53.31
CA SER A 145 -24.71 11.09 -52.64
C SER A 145 -24.63 9.57 -52.44
N GLY A 146 -24.99 9.18 -51.20
CA GLY A 146 -25.24 7.80 -50.72
C GLY A 146 -23.96 7.10 -50.27
N PHE A 147 -23.84 6.43 -49.13
CA PHE A 147 -24.82 5.70 -48.34
C PHE A 147 -24.13 5.38 -47.00
N LEU A 148 -24.32 6.21 -45.95
CA LEU A 148 -23.91 5.82 -44.60
C LEU A 148 -24.89 4.75 -44.14
N GLY A 149 -24.47 3.49 -44.33
CA GLY A 149 -25.23 2.29 -44.02
C GLY A 149 -25.55 2.11 -42.53
N PRO A 150 -25.92 0.90 -42.09
CA PRO A 150 -26.60 0.61 -40.81
C PRO A 150 -25.80 0.92 -39.54
N TYR A 151 -24.58 1.46 -39.68
CA TYR A 151 -23.69 1.81 -38.58
C TYR A 151 -24.23 2.91 -37.65
N TRP A 152 -25.11 3.80 -38.14
CA TRP A 152 -25.75 4.78 -37.26
C TRP A 152 -26.66 4.14 -36.21
N LEU A 153 -27.32 3.01 -36.52
CA LEU A 153 -28.15 2.28 -35.57
C LEU A 153 -27.31 1.54 -34.52
N ALA A 154 -26.15 1.04 -34.92
CA ALA A 154 -25.19 0.40 -34.01
C ALA A 154 -24.58 1.43 -33.04
N ILE A 155 -24.26 2.63 -33.54
CA ILE A 155 -23.71 3.72 -32.71
C ILE A 155 -24.76 4.22 -31.72
N THR A 156 -26.03 4.38 -32.12
CA THR A 156 -27.09 4.80 -31.20
C THR A 156 -27.40 3.73 -30.15
N LEU A 157 -27.40 2.45 -30.49
CA LEU A 157 -27.54 1.34 -29.53
C LEU A 157 -26.37 1.27 -28.56
N ALA A 158 -25.14 1.49 -29.02
CA ALA A 158 -23.95 1.51 -28.18
C ALA A 158 -23.98 2.68 -27.19
N ILE A 159 -24.36 3.88 -27.65
CA ILE A 159 -24.48 5.07 -26.78
C ILE A 159 -25.62 4.89 -25.78
N ALA A 160 -26.77 4.34 -26.20
CA ALA A 160 -27.88 4.05 -25.30
C ALA A 160 -27.50 2.99 -24.26
N GLY A 161 -26.80 1.92 -24.67
CA GLY A 161 -26.28 0.89 -23.77
C GLY A 161 -25.27 1.45 -22.76
N LEU A 162 -24.36 2.32 -23.20
CA LEU A 162 -23.41 3.01 -22.34
C LEU A 162 -24.11 3.94 -21.35
N ALA A 163 -25.11 4.71 -21.81
CA ALA A 163 -25.88 5.62 -20.96
C ALA A 163 -26.71 4.85 -19.91
N VAL A 164 -27.31 3.72 -20.30
CA VAL A 164 -28.04 2.83 -19.39
C VAL A 164 -27.07 2.16 -18.41
N GLY A 165 -25.93 1.66 -18.88
CA GLY A 165 -24.88 1.10 -18.04
C GLY A 165 -24.31 2.11 -17.05
N LEU A 166 -24.13 3.37 -17.46
CA LEU A 166 -23.68 4.46 -16.59
C LEU A 166 -24.79 4.89 -15.62
N PHE A 167 -26.06 4.92 -16.05
CA PHE A 167 -27.20 5.24 -15.20
C PHE A 167 -27.46 4.16 -14.14
N ILE A 168 -27.37 2.89 -14.53
CA ILE A 168 -27.41 1.74 -13.63
C ILE A 168 -26.16 1.75 -12.75
N GLY A 169 -24.96 2.00 -13.27
CA GLY A 169 -23.73 2.07 -12.48
C GLY A 169 -23.69 3.23 -11.49
N LEU A 170 -24.33 4.36 -11.80
CA LEU A 170 -24.49 5.50 -10.88
C LEU A 170 -25.60 5.28 -9.85
N ARG A 171 -26.65 4.50 -10.17
CA ARG A 171 -27.73 4.15 -9.22
C ARG A 171 -27.49 2.88 -8.42
N ALA A 172 -26.71 1.96 -8.96
CA ALA A 172 -26.24 0.71 -8.39
C ALA A 172 -24.76 0.80 -8.04
N ALA A 173 -24.20 2.02 -7.98
CA ALA A 173 -23.05 2.28 -7.13
C ALA A 173 -23.35 1.57 -5.82
N PRO A 174 -22.45 0.67 -5.34
CA PRO A 174 -22.70 -0.01 -4.08
C PRO A 174 -23.09 1.09 -3.12
N LYS A 175 -24.29 1.00 -2.54
CA LYS A 175 -24.63 1.86 -1.42
C LYS A 175 -23.42 1.70 -0.52
N ASN A 176 -22.63 2.77 -0.39
CA ASN A 176 -21.68 2.92 0.71
C ASN A 176 -22.46 2.36 1.88
N ILE A 177 -21.98 1.26 2.50
CA ILE A 177 -22.66 0.67 3.63
C ILE A 177 -22.85 1.83 4.58
N ALA A 178 -24.06 2.37 4.58
CA ALA A 178 -24.36 3.63 5.19
C ALA A 178 -24.38 3.28 6.65
N GLU A 179 -23.29 3.60 7.32
CA GLU A 179 -23.30 4.22 8.62
C GLU A 179 -24.30 3.58 9.61
N ASN A 180 -23.86 2.51 10.28
CA ASN A 180 -24.33 2.18 11.62
C ASN A 180 -25.86 1.99 11.83
N ASP A 181 -26.64 1.56 10.84
CA ASP A 181 -28.06 1.29 11.09
C ASP A 181 -28.22 0.11 12.07
N LEU A 182 -28.69 0.42 13.27
CA LEU A 182 -28.92 -0.55 14.34
C LEU A 182 -30.15 -1.41 14.01
N THR A 183 -29.95 -2.45 13.19
CA THR A 183 -31.02 -3.41 12.89
C THR A 183 -31.51 -4.09 14.17
N PRO A 184 -32.80 -4.51 14.24
CA PRO A 184 -33.34 -5.16 15.43
C PRO A 184 -32.55 -6.40 15.88
N ALA A 185 -32.00 -7.17 14.94
CA ALA A 185 -31.18 -8.35 15.22
C ALA A 185 -29.84 -7.97 15.88
N VAL A 186 -29.14 -6.98 15.31
CA VAL A 186 -27.88 -6.45 15.86
C VAL A 186 -28.11 -5.82 17.23
N ALA A 187 -29.21 -5.07 17.39
CA ALA A 187 -29.58 -4.48 18.66
C ALA A 187 -29.85 -5.54 19.74
N SER A 188 -30.53 -6.64 19.38
CA SER A 188 -30.82 -7.74 20.30
C SER A 188 -29.53 -8.43 20.77
N LEU A 189 -28.64 -8.76 19.83
CA LEU A 189 -27.34 -9.38 20.11
C LEU A 189 -26.53 -8.55 21.12
N TRP A 190 -26.34 -7.27 20.84
CA TRP A 190 -25.49 -6.42 21.66
C TRP A 190 -26.13 -6.05 23.00
N ARG A 191 -27.47 -5.94 23.10
CA ARG A 191 -28.13 -5.77 24.41
C ARG A 191 -27.91 -6.98 25.32
N ALA A 192 -27.97 -8.19 24.75
CA ALA A 192 -27.68 -9.41 25.50
C ALA A 192 -26.22 -9.43 26.00
N PHE A 193 -25.28 -8.98 25.16
CA PHE A 193 -23.86 -8.92 25.51
C PHE A 193 -23.54 -7.84 26.57
N LEU A 194 -24.13 -6.65 26.43
CA LEU A 194 -23.92 -5.56 27.38
C LEU A 194 -24.51 -5.87 28.75
N GLY A 195 -25.57 -6.68 28.84
CA GLY A 195 -26.15 -7.08 30.13
C GLY A 195 -26.63 -5.92 31.01
N GLY A 196 -26.79 -4.72 30.44
CA GLY A 196 -27.11 -3.48 31.17
C GLY A 196 -25.89 -2.61 31.52
N ASP A 197 -24.67 -3.03 31.18
CA ASP A 197 -23.47 -2.20 31.31
C ASP A 197 -23.56 -0.96 30.41
N LYS A 198 -23.43 0.21 31.04
CA LYS A 198 -23.48 1.50 30.37
C LYS A 198 -22.10 1.99 29.94
N GLN A 199 -21.02 1.36 30.38
CA GLN A 199 -19.64 1.74 30.09
C GLN A 199 -18.77 0.54 29.70
N PRO A 200 -19.11 -0.17 28.61
CA PRO A 200 -18.32 -1.31 28.15
C PRO A 200 -16.93 -0.87 27.68
N ILE A 201 -15.92 -1.70 27.89
CA ILE A 201 -14.57 -1.45 27.39
C ILE A 201 -14.42 -2.11 26.00
N ILE A 202 -14.02 -1.31 25.01
CA ILE A 202 -13.60 -1.81 23.69
C ILE A 202 -12.07 -1.87 23.69
N GLY A 203 -11.55 -3.10 23.78
CA GLY A 203 -10.13 -3.38 23.63
C GLY A 203 -9.72 -3.46 22.17
N TYR A 204 -8.64 -2.78 21.78
CA TYR A 204 -8.00 -2.99 20.49
C TYR A 204 -6.57 -3.53 20.66
N PRO A 205 -6.16 -4.48 19.80
CA PRO A 205 -4.80 -5.01 19.83
C PRO A 205 -3.80 -3.90 19.49
N ASP A 206 -2.70 -3.88 20.23
CA ASP A 206 -1.60 -2.93 20.01
C ASP A 206 -0.30 -3.74 20.08
N ALA A 207 0.29 -4.00 18.92
CA ALA A 207 1.56 -4.71 18.83
C ALA A 207 2.69 -3.77 19.29
N VAL A 208 3.42 -4.18 20.33
CA VAL A 208 4.63 -3.47 20.75
C VAL A 208 5.75 -3.80 19.77
N PHE A 209 6.35 -2.78 19.20
CA PHE A 209 7.64 -2.91 18.53
C PHE A 209 8.71 -2.18 19.33
N LEU A 210 9.95 -2.65 19.22
CA LEU A 210 11.11 -1.85 19.62
C LEU A 210 11.72 -1.22 18.39
N ILE A 211 12.09 0.04 18.51
CA ILE A 211 12.76 0.79 17.46
C ILE A 211 14.16 1.14 17.91
N ASP A 212 15.15 0.92 17.06
CA ASP A 212 16.52 1.36 17.31
C ASP A 212 16.79 2.76 16.72
N GLU A 213 17.99 3.28 16.94
CA GLU A 213 18.43 4.58 16.39
C GLU A 213 18.44 4.60 14.85
N THR A 214 18.46 3.42 14.22
CA THR A 214 18.38 3.23 12.76
C THR A 214 16.94 3.14 12.24
N ASN A 215 15.95 3.26 13.14
CA ASN A 215 14.52 3.21 12.84
C ASN A 215 14.05 1.83 12.34
N ASP A 216 14.83 0.79 12.63
CA ASP A 216 14.49 -0.61 12.35
C ASP A 216 13.58 -1.14 13.47
N LEU A 217 12.58 -1.95 13.10
CA LEU A 217 11.64 -2.51 14.05
C LEU A 217 12.02 -3.92 14.44
N LEU A 218 12.17 -4.13 15.73
CA LEU A 218 12.33 -5.44 16.33
C LEU A 218 10.97 -5.86 16.89
N ARG A 219 10.47 -7.00 16.40
CA ARG A 219 9.23 -7.59 16.91
C ARG A 219 9.43 -7.96 18.37
N TYR A 220 8.46 -7.60 19.20
CA TYR A 220 8.50 -7.84 20.64
C TYR A 220 7.31 -8.71 21.06
N PRO A 221 7.47 -10.04 21.15
CA PRO A 221 6.34 -10.96 21.21
C PRO A 221 5.54 -10.92 22.53
N SER A 222 6.10 -10.44 23.65
CA SER A 222 5.35 -10.36 24.93
C SER A 222 6.05 -9.53 26.01
N GLY A 223 5.28 -8.88 26.89
CA GLY A 223 5.73 -8.55 28.25
C GLY A 223 6.33 -7.15 28.50
N ALA A 224 6.54 -6.32 27.48
CA ALA A 224 7.07 -4.99 27.70
C ALA A 224 5.99 -3.92 27.56
N ALA A 225 5.68 -3.30 28.70
CA ALA A 225 4.79 -2.17 28.80
C ALA A 225 5.64 -0.90 28.88
N GLY A 226 5.59 -0.08 27.83
CA GLY A 226 6.27 1.20 27.78
C GLY A 226 5.49 2.18 26.92
N GLN A 227 5.67 3.47 27.19
CA GLN A 227 5.10 4.52 26.35
C GLN A 227 5.95 4.71 25.10
N ARG A 228 5.33 5.07 23.97
CA ARG A 228 6.04 5.45 22.75
C ARG A 228 7.24 6.35 23.04
N GLY A 229 8.39 6.02 22.46
CA GLY A 229 9.63 6.80 22.59
C GLY A 229 10.32 6.68 23.94
N SER A 230 9.75 5.97 24.92
CA SER A 230 10.48 5.64 26.14
C SER A 230 11.58 4.63 25.84
N LYS A 231 12.73 4.77 26.51
CA LYS A 231 13.88 3.88 26.32
C LYS A 231 13.58 2.52 26.97
N VAL A 232 13.89 1.44 26.26
CA VAL A 232 13.77 0.07 26.74
C VAL A 232 15.00 -0.28 27.57
N GLU A 233 14.80 -0.90 28.73
CA GLU A 233 15.91 -1.42 29.52
C GLU A 233 16.58 -2.58 28.77
N SER A 234 17.92 -2.54 28.64
CA SER A 234 18.67 -3.47 27.80
C SER A 234 18.45 -4.95 28.15
N HIS A 235 18.31 -5.26 29.44
CA HIS A 235 18.06 -6.64 29.89
C HIS A 235 16.66 -7.15 29.47
N LEU A 236 15.67 -6.27 29.42
CA LEU A 236 14.30 -6.58 29.00
C LEU A 236 14.25 -6.76 27.48
N ALA A 237 14.96 -5.90 26.73
CA ALA A 237 15.10 -6.05 25.29
C ALA A 237 15.71 -7.43 24.92
N GLU A 238 16.74 -7.87 25.63
CA GLU A 238 17.40 -9.16 25.36
C GLU A 238 16.53 -10.38 25.70
N SER A 239 15.75 -10.34 26.78
CA SER A 239 15.00 -11.51 27.26
C SER A 239 13.79 -11.87 26.38
N PHE A 240 13.31 -10.93 25.58
CA PHE A 240 12.10 -11.10 24.76
C PHE A 240 12.36 -10.91 23.26
N ALA A 241 13.59 -10.62 22.85
CA ALA A 241 13.97 -10.56 21.46
C ALA A 241 13.75 -11.91 20.77
N SER A 242 13.09 -11.91 19.61
CA SER A 242 13.10 -13.08 18.72
C SER A 242 14.52 -13.47 18.29
N ASN A 243 15.47 -12.52 18.34
CA ASN A 243 16.89 -12.75 18.12
C ASN A 243 17.74 -11.87 19.07
N PRO A 244 18.27 -12.42 20.18
CA PRO A 244 19.06 -11.66 21.17
C PRO A 244 20.34 -11.03 20.61
N GLU A 245 20.95 -11.65 19.61
CA GLU A 245 22.18 -11.12 18.98
C GLU A 245 21.90 -9.85 18.15
N LEU A 246 20.69 -9.73 17.57
CA LEU A 246 20.27 -8.49 16.90
C LEU A 246 20.05 -7.37 17.91
N VAL A 247 19.42 -7.67 19.06
CA VAL A 247 19.22 -6.68 20.12
C VAL A 247 20.52 -6.19 20.73
N ARG A 248 21.55 -7.04 20.88
CA ARG A 248 22.87 -6.62 21.38
C ARG A 248 23.62 -5.70 20.42
N ARG A 249 23.35 -5.83 19.12
CA ARG A 249 23.96 -4.99 18.08
C ARG A 249 23.17 -3.71 17.84
N ALA A 250 21.85 -3.77 18.04
CA ALA A 250 21.01 -2.59 18.07
C ALA A 250 21.42 -1.73 19.25
N GLY A 251 21.58 -0.43 19.03
CA GLY A 251 21.99 0.53 20.07
C GLY A 251 20.90 0.76 21.12
N ALA A 252 20.60 2.02 21.43
CA ALA A 252 19.46 2.30 22.28
C ALA A 252 18.16 1.88 21.59
N LEU A 253 17.32 1.12 22.30
CA LEU A 253 16.00 0.71 21.86
C LEU A 253 14.93 1.54 22.54
N TYR A 254 13.87 1.84 21.80
CA TYR A 254 12.73 2.63 22.27
C TYR A 254 11.43 1.90 21.95
N TYR A 255 10.40 2.11 22.77
CA TYR A 255 9.07 1.56 22.49
C TYR A 255 8.41 2.29 21.32
N GLU A 256 7.80 1.53 20.41
CA GLU A 256 7.00 2.02 19.30
C GLU A 256 5.63 1.32 19.31
N ASP A 257 4.57 2.09 19.52
CA ASP A 257 3.16 1.65 19.58
C ASP A 257 2.28 2.40 18.54
N GLY A 258 2.91 3.05 17.55
CA GLY A 258 2.23 3.83 16.53
C GLY A 258 1.51 3.02 15.43
N TYR A 259 1.38 1.70 15.59
CA TYR A 259 0.85 0.83 14.54
C TYR A 259 -0.44 0.14 14.97
N THR A 260 -1.54 0.89 14.91
CA THR A 260 -2.89 0.34 14.93
C THR A 260 -3.40 0.27 13.49
N GLY A 261 -3.90 -0.89 13.07
CA GLY A 261 -4.42 -1.06 11.72
C GLY A 261 -5.64 -0.14 11.50
N THR A 262 -5.80 0.42 10.30
CA THR A 262 -6.97 1.25 9.97
C THR A 262 -8.29 0.51 10.25
N GLY A 263 -8.34 -0.79 9.95
CA GLY A 263 -9.51 -1.62 10.21
C GLY A 263 -9.83 -1.80 11.70
N GLU A 264 -8.83 -1.77 12.59
CA GLU A 264 -9.04 -1.87 14.04
C GLU A 264 -9.63 -0.56 14.59
N ILE A 265 -9.11 0.58 14.12
CA ILE A 265 -9.65 1.91 14.46
C ILE A 265 -11.09 2.04 13.93
N GLU A 266 -11.33 1.64 12.69
CA GLU A 266 -12.65 1.67 12.06
C GLU A 266 -13.64 0.75 12.78
N SER A 267 -13.21 -0.45 13.19
CA SER A 267 -14.02 -1.39 13.95
C SER A 267 -14.36 -0.85 15.35
N ALA A 268 -13.37 -0.29 16.05
CA ALA A 268 -13.58 0.33 17.37
C ALA A 268 -14.54 1.52 17.27
N ALA A 269 -14.38 2.37 16.25
CA ALA A 269 -15.28 3.50 16.00
C ALA A 269 -16.71 3.05 15.66
N THR A 270 -16.85 2.01 14.84
CA THR A 270 -18.14 1.41 14.46
C THR A 270 -18.84 0.83 15.68
N LEU A 271 -18.14 0.04 16.50
CA LEU A 271 -18.69 -0.52 17.74
C LEU A 271 -19.06 0.57 18.75
N ALA A 272 -18.22 1.58 18.93
CA ALA A 272 -18.51 2.70 19.83
C ALA A 272 -19.73 3.52 19.36
N SER A 273 -19.93 3.66 18.05
CA SER A 273 -21.13 4.25 17.46
C SER A 273 -22.37 3.41 17.76
N LEU A 274 -22.29 2.10 17.55
CA LEU A 274 -23.36 1.15 17.81
C LEU A 274 -23.77 1.14 19.29
N PHE A 275 -22.81 1.12 20.21
CA PHE A 275 -23.10 1.14 21.66
C PHE A 275 -23.76 2.44 22.09
N ARG A 276 -23.37 3.59 21.51
CA ARG A 276 -24.08 4.86 21.75
C ARG A 276 -25.54 4.82 21.34
N GLN A 277 -25.86 4.21 20.20
CA GLN A 277 -27.25 4.04 19.78
C GLN A 277 -28.05 3.12 20.72
N LEU A 278 -27.37 2.22 21.44
CA LEU A 278 -27.94 1.37 22.48
C LEU A 278 -27.99 2.03 23.87
N GLY A 279 -27.51 3.26 24.03
CA GLY A 279 -27.47 3.99 25.30
C GLY A 279 -26.27 3.66 26.19
N ALA A 280 -25.22 3.04 25.64
CA ALA A 280 -23.97 2.76 26.33
C ALA A 280 -22.83 3.65 25.77
N HIS A 281 -21.93 4.08 26.64
CA HIS A 281 -20.77 4.90 26.30
C HIS A 281 -19.51 4.08 26.47
N ALA A 282 -19.01 3.53 25.36
CA ALA A 282 -17.86 2.66 25.40
C ALA A 282 -16.57 3.43 25.74
N GLU A 283 -15.71 2.83 26.57
CA GLU A 283 -14.35 3.29 26.78
C GLU A 283 -13.41 2.52 25.86
N ILE A 284 -12.61 3.22 25.04
CA ILE A 284 -11.66 2.56 24.15
C ILE A 284 -10.33 2.45 24.87
N LYS A 285 -9.81 1.23 25.02
CA LYS A 285 -8.53 0.95 25.66
C LYS A 285 -7.66 0.07 24.78
N ARG A 286 -6.35 0.25 24.89
CA ARG A 286 -5.41 -0.74 24.36
C ARG A 286 -5.56 -2.03 25.16
N SER A 287 -5.50 -3.18 24.50
CA SER A 287 -5.62 -4.48 25.20
C SER A 287 -4.65 -4.63 26.36
N ARG A 288 -3.45 -4.01 26.28
CA ARG A 288 -2.43 -4.03 27.36
C ARG A 288 -2.78 -3.16 28.58
N ASP A 289 -3.65 -2.16 28.39
CA ASP A 289 -4.09 -1.24 29.44
C ASP A 289 -5.37 -1.75 30.15
N ILE A 290 -5.91 -2.90 29.71
CA ILE A 290 -7.07 -3.55 30.32
C ILE A 290 -6.57 -4.49 31.42
N THR A 291 -6.63 -4.03 32.66
CA THR A 291 -6.48 -4.89 33.84
C THR A 291 -7.83 -5.51 34.20
N LEU A 292 -7.88 -6.85 34.23
CA LEU A 292 -9.02 -7.64 34.75
C LEU A 292 -9.06 -7.64 36.27
#